data_AF-A0AAJ2PZ28-F1
#
_entry.id   AF-A0AAJ2PZ28-F1
#
_cell.length_a   1.000
_cell.length_b   1.000
_cell.length_c   1.000
_cell.angle_alpha   90.00
_cell.angle_beta   90.00
_cell.angle_gamma   90.00
#
_symmetry.space_group_name_H-M   'P 1'
#
loop_
_entity.id
_entity.type
_entity.pdbx_description
1 polymer ?
#
loop_
_entity_poly.entity_id
_entity_poly.type
_entity_poly.pdbx_seq_one_letter_code
_entity_poly.pdbx_strand_id
1 'polypeptide(L)'
;MRGSIDGLGSPTPIGTMLPAVFADDDLAQRFIGGLDDVLAPILSVLDCLDSYFTPSLAPVDFTQWLAGWVGAETDGTEPEARLRAAVAAAAYLHRVRGTRRGLSEAVRLVFGVTPEITESGAASWDARPLGPVPGEARPRL
;
A
#
# COMPACT_ATOMS: atom_id res chain seq x y z
N MET A 1 12.58 7.88 -5.29
CA MET A 1 12.40 8.80 -6.43
C MET A 1 12.41 7.96 -7.70
N ARG A 2 11.36 8.09 -8.52
CA ARG A 2 11.32 7.47 -9.85
C ARG A 2 12.02 8.45 -10.78
N GLY A 3 13.26 8.15 -11.16
CA GLY A 3 14.13 9.05 -11.90
C GLY A 3 14.83 8.33 -13.04
N SER A 4 15.75 9.03 -13.70
CA SER A 4 16.61 8.45 -14.73
C SER A 4 17.42 7.29 -14.15
N ILE A 5 17.52 6.20 -14.91
CA ILE A 5 18.33 5.03 -14.59
C ILE A 5 19.34 4.89 -15.72
N ASP A 6 20.62 4.91 -15.37
CA ASP A 6 21.70 4.84 -16.36
C ASP A 6 21.59 3.54 -17.17
N GLY A 7 21.55 3.68 -18.50
CA GLY A 7 21.47 2.56 -19.42
C GLY A 7 20.10 1.88 -19.51
N LEU A 8 19.04 2.46 -18.93
CA LEU A 8 17.68 1.95 -19.09
C LEU A 8 17.18 2.22 -20.51
N GLY A 9 17.10 1.17 -21.33
CA GLY A 9 16.52 1.25 -22.66
C GLY A 9 15.00 1.44 -22.64
N SER A 10 14.50 2.25 -23.57
CA SER A 10 13.06 2.35 -23.86
C SER A 10 12.54 1.04 -24.46
N PRO A 11 11.45 0.43 -23.95
CA PRO A 11 10.85 -0.75 -24.55
C PRO A 11 10.18 -0.44 -25.90
N THR A 12 9.95 0.84 -26.19
CA THR A 12 9.35 1.31 -27.44
C THR A 12 10.18 2.46 -28.04
N PRO A 13 11.33 2.17 -28.67
CA PRO A 13 12.24 3.18 -29.20
C PRO A 13 11.59 4.00 -30.31
N ILE A 14 11.55 5.32 -30.16
CA ILE A 14 10.87 6.23 -31.10
C ILE A 14 11.57 6.27 -32.46
N GLY A 15 12.89 6.12 -32.49
CA GLY A 15 13.68 6.17 -33.73
C GLY A 15 13.18 5.20 -34.82
N THR A 16 12.63 4.05 -34.43
CA THR A 16 12.06 3.03 -35.35
C THR A 16 10.67 3.35 -35.86
N MET A 17 9.98 4.30 -35.22
CA MET A 17 8.61 4.74 -35.57
C MET A 17 8.61 5.98 -36.45
N LEU A 18 9.78 6.54 -36.76
CA LEU A 18 9.91 7.71 -37.62
C LEU A 18 9.60 7.37 -39.08
N PRO A 19 9.02 8.31 -39.85
CA PRO A 19 8.97 8.19 -41.31
C PRO A 19 10.36 7.94 -41.91
N ALA A 20 10.41 7.18 -43.01
CA ALA A 20 11.68 6.74 -43.63
C ALA A 20 12.70 7.86 -43.88
N VAL A 21 12.23 9.06 -44.28
CA VAL A 21 13.10 10.23 -44.52
C VAL A 21 13.87 10.70 -43.28
N PHE A 22 13.38 10.40 -42.08
CA PHE A 22 14.03 10.73 -40.81
C PHE A 22 14.66 9.51 -40.14
N ALA A 23 14.21 8.30 -40.47
CA ALA A 23 14.73 7.07 -39.87
C ALA A 23 16.21 6.84 -40.23
N ASP A 24 16.62 7.20 -41.44
CA ASP A 24 18.00 7.05 -41.92
C ASP A 24 18.92 8.24 -41.56
N ASP A 25 18.40 9.28 -40.90
CA ASP A 25 19.17 10.48 -40.54
C ASP A 25 19.81 10.36 -39.14
N ASP A 26 21.15 10.46 -39.07
CA ASP A 26 21.91 10.32 -37.81
C ASP A 26 21.53 11.36 -36.74
N LEU A 27 21.31 12.62 -37.16
CA LEU A 27 20.96 13.68 -36.23
C LEU A 27 19.57 13.45 -35.64
N ALA A 28 18.60 13.05 -36.47
CA ALA A 28 17.25 12.71 -36.02
C ALA A 28 17.28 11.53 -35.04
N GLN A 29 18.03 10.47 -35.34
CA GLN A 29 18.16 9.32 -34.43
C GLN A 29 18.76 9.72 -33.08
N ARG A 30 19.83 10.51 -33.08
CA ARG A 30 20.48 10.96 -31.84
C ARG A 30 19.62 11.92 -31.03
N PHE A 31 18.88 12.81 -31.71
CA PHE A 31 17.96 13.74 -31.05
C PHE A 31 16.81 12.98 -30.36
N ILE A 32 16.19 12.03 -31.07
CA ILE A 32 15.09 11.23 -30.54
C ILE A 32 15.56 10.23 -29.48
N GLY A 33 16.79 9.70 -29.58
CA GLY A 33 17.38 8.86 -28.54
C GLY A 33 17.39 9.54 -27.16
N GLY A 34 17.64 10.85 -27.10
CA GLY A 34 17.52 11.61 -25.86
C GLY A 34 16.09 11.67 -25.30
N LEU A 35 15.06 11.62 -26.14
CA LEU A 35 13.67 11.50 -25.69
C LEU A 35 13.37 10.09 -25.17
N ASP A 36 13.90 9.05 -25.82
CA ASP A 36 13.79 7.68 -25.34
C ASP A 36 14.39 7.52 -23.93
N ASP A 37 15.54 8.13 -23.66
CA ASP A 37 16.17 8.14 -22.33
C ASP A 37 15.28 8.82 -21.26
N VAL A 38 14.58 9.89 -21.63
CA VAL A 38 13.66 10.61 -20.73
C VAL A 38 12.39 9.81 -20.46
N LEU A 39 11.87 9.11 -21.47
CA LEU A 39 10.61 8.36 -21.38
C LEU A 39 10.78 6.97 -20.77
N ALA A 40 11.94 6.34 -20.92
CA ALA A 40 12.18 4.96 -20.46
C ALA A 40 11.80 4.73 -18.97
N PRO A 41 12.12 5.62 -18.01
CA PRO A 41 11.70 5.44 -16.62
C PRO A 41 10.18 5.49 -16.43
N ILE A 42 9.46 6.30 -17.24
CA ILE A 42 8.00 6.40 -17.18
C ILE A 42 7.38 5.08 -17.63
N LEU A 43 7.85 4.54 -18.76
CA LEU A 43 7.38 3.26 -19.29
C LEU A 43 7.67 2.13 -18.31
N SER A 44 8.86 2.08 -17.72
CA SER A 44 9.20 1.10 -16.68
C SER A 44 8.29 1.19 -15.45
N VAL A 45 7.89 2.41 -15.04
CA VAL A 45 6.93 2.58 -13.93
C VAL A 45 5.54 2.06 -14.30
N LEU A 46 5.10 2.27 -15.54
CA LEU A 46 3.80 1.77 -16.02
C LEU A 46 3.79 0.25 -16.14
N ASP A 47 4.86 -0.33 -16.68
CA ASP A 47 5.02 -1.79 -16.82
C ASP A 47 5.06 -2.49 -15.46
N CYS A 48 5.55 -1.81 -14.41
CA CYS A 48 5.62 -2.31 -13.04
C CYS A 48 4.57 -1.68 -12.12
N LEU A 49 3.46 -1.14 -12.65
CA LEU A 49 2.50 -0.38 -11.86
C LEU A 49 1.85 -1.22 -10.75
N ASP A 50 1.59 -2.50 -11.00
CA ASP A 50 1.04 -3.46 -10.05
C ASP A 50 1.91 -3.59 -8.78
N SER A 51 3.23 -3.51 -8.94
CA SER A 51 4.20 -3.60 -7.84
C SER A 51 4.04 -2.45 -6.84
N TYR A 52 3.50 -1.30 -7.25
CA TYR A 52 3.20 -0.18 -6.36
C TYR A 52 2.02 -0.46 -5.42
N PHE A 53 1.12 -1.37 -5.78
CA PHE A 53 0.01 -1.79 -4.93
C PHE A 53 0.36 -3.03 -4.09
N THR A 54 1.57 -3.56 -4.23
CA THR A 54 2.07 -4.70 -3.46
C THR A 54 3.00 -4.18 -2.35
N PRO A 55 2.58 -4.14 -1.08
CA PRO A 55 3.35 -3.48 -0.01
C PRO A 55 4.73 -4.09 0.27
N SER A 56 5.04 -5.29 -0.22
CA SER A 56 6.38 -5.88 -0.13
C SER A 56 7.33 -5.42 -1.23
N LEU A 57 6.81 -4.87 -2.34
CA LEU A 57 7.57 -4.46 -3.53
C LEU A 57 7.56 -2.94 -3.73
N ALA A 58 6.50 -2.27 -3.28
CA ALA A 58 6.33 -0.84 -3.47
C ALA A 58 7.48 -0.03 -2.85
N PRO A 59 7.90 1.08 -3.46
CA PRO A 59 8.77 2.05 -2.79
C PRO A 59 8.17 2.54 -1.47
N VAL A 60 9.04 2.83 -0.49
CA VAL A 60 8.62 3.16 0.88
C VAL A 60 7.78 4.43 0.94
N ASP A 61 8.12 5.45 0.15
CA ASP A 61 7.37 6.70 0.00
C ASP A 61 5.95 6.46 -0.52
N PHE A 62 5.81 5.59 -1.53
CA PHE A 62 4.49 5.21 -2.03
C PHE A 62 3.71 4.37 -1.01
N THR A 63 4.39 3.51 -0.25
CA THR A 63 3.78 2.73 0.83
C THR A 63 3.23 3.63 1.94
N GLN A 64 3.95 4.70 2.31
CA GLN A 64 3.49 5.72 3.26
C GLN A 64 2.24 6.43 2.75
N TRP A 65 2.20 6.80 1.47
CA TRP A 65 1.00 7.38 0.85
C TRP A 65 -0.17 6.38 0.84
N LEU A 66 0.10 5.12 0.49
CA LEU A 66 -0.90 4.06 0.42
C LEU A 66 -1.51 3.77 1.80
N ALA A 67 -0.73 3.91 2.88
CA ALA A 67 -1.20 3.78 4.25
C ALA A 67 -2.38 4.71 4.56
N GLY A 68 -2.32 5.97 4.10
CA GLY A 68 -3.42 6.92 4.23
C GLY A 68 -4.65 6.51 3.41
N TRP A 69 -4.43 5.95 2.21
CA TRP A 69 -5.52 5.52 1.32
C TRP A 69 -6.29 4.30 1.86
N VAL A 70 -5.58 3.31 2.41
CA VAL A 70 -6.21 2.10 2.99
C VAL A 70 -6.65 2.28 4.45
N GLY A 71 -6.37 3.45 5.05
CA GLY A 71 -6.64 3.71 6.46
C GLY A 71 -5.87 2.76 7.39
N ALA A 72 -4.58 2.52 7.10
CA ALA A 72 -3.72 1.77 8.00
C ALA A 72 -3.54 2.56 9.32
N GLU A 73 -3.65 1.89 10.45
CA GLU A 73 -3.48 2.50 11.78
C GLU A 73 -1.98 2.72 12.06
N THR A 74 -1.40 3.77 11.47
CA THR A 74 0.01 4.17 11.59
C THR A 74 0.13 5.64 11.95
N ASP A 75 1.16 6.04 12.71
CA ASP A 75 1.43 7.44 13.07
C ASP A 75 2.53 8.12 12.22
N GLY A 76 3.09 7.38 11.25
CA GLY A 76 4.14 7.86 10.35
C GLY A 76 5.57 7.71 10.89
N THR A 77 5.76 7.22 12.12
CA THR A 77 7.08 7.00 12.73
C THR A 77 7.54 5.54 12.68
N GLU A 78 6.69 4.66 12.15
CA GLU A 78 6.93 3.23 12.14
C GLU A 78 8.16 2.82 11.32
N PRO A 79 8.93 1.82 11.79
CA PRO A 79 9.93 1.17 10.96
C PRO A 79 9.33 0.62 9.67
N GLU A 80 10.08 0.66 8.56
CA GLU A 80 9.59 0.30 7.23
C GLU A 80 8.88 -1.06 7.19
N ALA A 81 9.45 -2.08 7.85
CA ALA A 81 8.86 -3.42 7.90
C ALA A 81 7.46 -3.42 8.53
N ARG A 82 7.25 -2.60 9.58
CA ARG A 82 5.95 -2.50 10.27
C ARG A 82 4.96 -1.67 9.46
N LEU A 83 5.40 -0.60 8.81
CA LEU A 83 4.59 0.15 7.85
C LEU A 83 4.04 -0.79 6.77
N ARG A 84 4.92 -1.56 6.11
CA ARG A 84 4.54 -2.51 5.05
C ARG A 84 3.55 -3.56 5.56
N ALA A 85 3.78 -4.12 6.75
CA ALA A 85 2.89 -5.08 7.37
C ALA A 85 1.51 -4.48 7.68
N ALA A 86 1.46 -3.24 8.20
CA ALA A 86 0.23 -2.54 8.49
C ALA A 86 -0.59 -2.26 7.23
N VAL A 87 0.05 -1.75 6.17
CA VAL A 87 -0.62 -1.49 4.89
C VAL A 87 -1.15 -2.79 4.27
N ALA A 88 -0.37 -3.87 4.30
CA ALA A 88 -0.79 -5.17 3.78
C ALA A 88 -1.99 -5.77 4.56
N ALA A 89 -2.02 -5.58 5.87
CA ALA A 89 -3.07 -6.12 6.72
C ALA A 89 -4.35 -5.26 6.78
N ALA A 90 -4.26 -3.97 6.48
CA ALA A 90 -5.32 -2.97 6.71
C ALA A 90 -6.69 -3.42 6.17
N ALA A 91 -6.77 -3.76 4.88
CA ALA A 91 -8.04 -4.14 4.25
C ALA A 91 -8.66 -5.40 4.89
N TYR A 92 -7.84 -6.35 5.32
CA TYR A 92 -8.32 -7.55 6.01
C TYR A 92 -8.77 -7.23 7.44
N LEU A 93 -7.98 -6.47 8.20
CA LEU A 93 -8.31 -6.06 9.57
C LEU A 93 -9.59 -5.23 9.62
N HIS A 94 -9.84 -4.36 8.64
CA HIS A 94 -11.10 -3.62 8.52
C HIS A 94 -12.32 -4.53 8.38
N ARG A 95 -12.22 -5.64 7.63
CA ARG A 95 -13.32 -6.61 7.46
C ARG A 95 -13.67 -7.35 8.74
N VAL A 96 -12.72 -7.51 9.65
CA VAL A 96 -12.89 -8.28 10.90
C VAL A 96 -12.92 -7.39 12.13
N ARG A 97 -12.96 -6.06 11.94
CA ARG A 97 -12.93 -5.08 13.03
C ARG A 97 -14.13 -5.29 13.96
N GLY A 98 -13.90 -5.13 15.25
CA GLY A 98 -14.92 -5.35 16.29
C GLY A 98 -15.15 -6.82 16.65
N THR A 99 -14.41 -7.76 16.06
CA THR A 99 -14.42 -9.17 16.48
C THR A 99 -13.23 -9.50 17.38
N ARG A 100 -13.34 -10.56 18.19
CA ARG A 100 -12.20 -11.10 18.97
C ARG A 100 -10.99 -11.41 18.09
N ARG A 101 -11.22 -11.96 16.88
CA ARG A 101 -10.16 -12.25 15.91
C ARG A 101 -9.47 -10.96 15.46
N GLY A 102 -10.23 -9.96 15.01
CA GLY A 102 -9.68 -8.69 14.55
C GLY A 102 -8.87 -7.98 15.63
N LEU A 103 -9.37 -7.96 16.88
CA LEU A 103 -8.63 -7.40 18.01
C LEU A 103 -7.33 -8.16 18.28
N SER A 104 -7.38 -9.49 18.30
CA SER A 104 -6.18 -10.31 18.50
C SER A 104 -5.13 -10.10 17.41
N GLU A 105 -5.55 -9.97 16.14
CA GLU A 105 -4.65 -9.78 15.02
C GLU A 105 -4.03 -8.37 15.00
N ALA A 106 -4.80 -7.34 15.36
CA ALA A 106 -4.29 -5.97 15.50
C ALA A 106 -3.23 -5.86 16.59
N VAL A 107 -3.46 -6.44 17.77
CA VAL A 107 -2.47 -6.47 18.86
C VAL A 107 -1.20 -7.21 18.43
N ARG A 108 -1.35 -8.37 17.77
CA ARG A 108 -0.20 -9.14 17.27
C ARG A 108 0.61 -8.36 16.24
N LEU A 109 -0.04 -7.62 15.35
CA LEU A 109 0.64 -6.81 14.33
C LEU A 109 1.53 -5.72 14.94
N VAL A 110 1.04 -5.04 15.99
CA VAL A 110 1.76 -3.93 16.63
C VAL A 110 2.82 -4.45 17.61
N PHE A 111 2.45 -5.38 18.49
CA PHE A 111 3.25 -5.79 19.63
C PHE A 111 3.93 -7.15 19.47
N GLY A 112 3.63 -7.91 18.41
CA GLY A 112 4.21 -9.24 18.17
C GLY A 112 3.69 -10.34 19.11
N VAL A 113 2.69 -10.05 19.95
CA VAL A 113 2.15 -11.00 20.94
C VAL A 113 0.69 -11.34 20.64
N THR A 114 0.28 -12.57 20.96
CA THR A 114 -1.13 -12.97 20.94
C THR A 114 -1.78 -12.60 22.27
N PRO A 115 -2.77 -11.70 22.31
CA PRO A 115 -3.42 -11.32 23.55
C PRO A 115 -4.41 -12.39 24.05
N GLU A 116 -4.56 -12.46 25.36
CA GLU A 116 -5.75 -13.02 25.99
C GLU A 116 -6.86 -11.94 26.00
N ILE A 117 -8.06 -12.30 25.54
CA ILE A 117 -9.19 -11.36 25.41
C ILE A 117 -10.37 -11.92 26.18
N THR A 118 -10.79 -11.20 27.21
CA THR A 118 -11.94 -11.51 28.06
C THR A 118 -12.91 -10.34 28.04
N GLU A 119 -14.19 -10.59 27.75
CA GLU A 119 -15.22 -9.56 27.62
C GLU A 119 -16.50 -10.08 28.31
N SER A 120 -17.19 -9.22 29.08
CA SER A 120 -18.45 -9.57 29.74
C SER A 120 -19.60 -9.69 28.76
N GLY A 121 -19.48 -9.03 27.61
CA GLY A 121 -20.28 -9.21 26.41
C GLY A 121 -21.70 -8.70 26.57
N ALA A 122 -21.96 -7.49 26.07
CA ALA A 122 -23.12 -7.19 25.23
C ALA A 122 -23.18 -5.70 24.88
N ALA A 123 -23.74 -5.43 23.71
CA ALA A 123 -24.21 -4.11 23.34
C ALA A 123 -25.73 -4.19 23.12
N SER A 124 -26.50 -3.43 23.89
CA SER A 124 -27.93 -3.22 23.71
C SER A 124 -28.19 -1.72 23.71
N TRP A 125 -29.29 -1.31 23.11
CA TRP A 125 -29.75 0.07 23.17
C TRP A 125 -31.11 0.10 23.86
N ASP A 126 -31.40 1.17 24.58
CA ASP A 126 -32.71 1.44 25.17
C ASP A 126 -33.15 2.85 24.76
N ALA A 127 -34.43 3.00 24.42
CA ALA A 127 -35.00 4.30 24.06
C ALA A 127 -35.15 5.23 25.28
N ARG A 128 -35.00 4.72 26.51
CA ARG A 128 -35.09 5.47 27.76
C ARG A 128 -33.74 5.47 28.50
N PRO A 129 -33.42 6.55 29.23
CA PRO A 129 -32.28 6.55 30.14
C PRO A 129 -32.40 5.41 31.17
N LEU A 130 -31.26 4.82 31.55
CA LEU A 130 -31.15 3.77 32.59
C LEU A 130 -31.82 2.43 32.22
N GLY A 131 -31.85 2.06 30.94
CA GLY A 131 -32.20 0.70 30.51
C GLY A 131 -31.28 -0.38 31.11
N PRO A 132 -31.70 -1.66 31.09
CA PRO A 132 -30.89 -2.75 31.63
C PRO A 132 -29.53 -2.83 30.92
N VAL A 133 -28.45 -2.88 31.71
CA VAL A 133 -27.10 -3.05 31.17
C VAL A 133 -26.97 -4.51 30.71
N PRO A 134 -26.67 -4.76 29.43
CA PRO A 134 -26.60 -6.12 28.92
C PRO A 134 -25.23 -6.73 29.28
N GLY A 135 -25.16 -8.07 29.29
CA GLY A 135 -23.96 -8.83 29.63
C GLY A 135 -23.92 -9.28 31.09
N GLU A 136 -22.79 -9.85 31.53
CA GLU A 136 -22.60 -10.34 32.89
C GLU A 136 -21.65 -9.43 33.68
N ALA A 137 -21.83 -9.32 35.00
CA ALA A 137 -20.92 -8.53 35.85
C ALA A 137 -19.49 -9.08 35.90
N ARG A 138 -19.28 -10.32 35.44
CA ARG A 138 -17.96 -10.97 35.38
C ARG A 138 -17.61 -11.29 33.93
N PRO A 139 -16.41 -10.91 33.44
CA PRO A 139 -15.91 -11.38 32.17
C PRO A 139 -15.84 -12.91 32.17
N ARG A 140 -16.30 -13.55 31.09
CA ARG A 140 -16.19 -15.01 30.94
C ARG A 140 -14.77 -15.36 30.49
N LEU A 141 -14.02 -16.05 31.37
CA LEU A 141 -12.67 -16.58 31.12
C LEU A 141 -12.64 -17.50 29.89
#